data_AF-E6QNM3-F1
#
_entry.id   AF-E6QNM3-F1
#
_cell.length_a   1.000
_cell.length_b   1.000
_cell.length_c   1.000
_cell.angle_alpha   90.00
_cell.angle_beta   90.00
_cell.angle_gamma   90.00
#
_symmetry.space_group_name_H-M   'P 1'
#
loop_
_entity.id
_entity.type
_entity.pdbx_description
1 polymer ?
#
loop_
_entity_poly.entity_id
_entity_poly.type
_entity_poly.pdbx_seq_one_letter_code
_entity_poly.pdbx_strand_id
1 'polypeptide(L)'
;MTPLQGVESAMHAGQMALAHPKAAVVVFPETIAGHWLPGTQAALYNEYQQRPNTVQIWLVGAVTPGKKHRWDSVVEYAPGVGPVGHIVARTAFPVPVSMWAPWAKDRYGATWYEPVTKIGGQRVFTAICYDQALSWVWLEAVWQRPDVIVATSNVWWASRTGIPAIEEENTDAWARLMGAGVVMARNG
;
A
#
# COMPACT_ATOMS: atom_id res chain seq x y z
N MET A 1 6.85 16.33 -1.07
CA MET A 1 7.17 16.03 0.33
C MET A 1 8.69 16.11 0.47
N THR A 2 9.20 16.89 1.43
CA THR A 2 10.65 16.99 1.68
C THR A 2 11.17 15.70 2.36
N PRO A 3 12.48 15.41 2.33
CA PRO A 3 13.04 14.26 3.05
C PRO A 3 12.69 14.24 4.55
N LEU A 4 12.63 15.41 5.19
CA LEU A 4 12.25 15.55 6.60
C LEU A 4 10.78 15.19 6.84
N GLN A 5 9.86 15.63 5.98
CA GLN A 5 8.45 15.26 6.07
C GLN A 5 8.22 13.75 5.94
N GLY A 6 9.02 13.05 5.12
CA GLY A 6 8.96 11.59 5.00
C GLY A 6 9.35 10.88 6.30
N VAL A 7 10.41 11.36 6.98
CA VAL A 7 10.83 10.84 8.28
C VAL A 7 9.74 11.02 9.32
N GLU A 8 9.17 12.22 9.44
CA GLU A 8 8.10 12.52 10.40
C GLU A 8 6.86 11.66 10.14
N SER A 9 6.47 11.50 8.87
CA SER A 9 5.30 10.70 8.50
C SER A 9 5.51 9.21 8.78
N ALA A 10 6.72 8.69 8.55
CA ALA A 10 7.11 7.33 8.94
C ALA A 10 7.08 7.12 10.45
N MET A 11 7.64 8.05 11.24
CA MET A 11 7.57 7.96 12.70
C MET A 11 6.13 7.96 13.19
N HIS A 12 5.29 8.83 12.63
CA HIS A 12 3.88 8.90 12.98
C HIS A 12 3.13 7.59 12.66
N ALA A 13 3.34 7.02 11.47
CA ALA A 13 2.78 5.72 11.12
C ALA A 13 3.25 4.62 12.09
N GLY A 14 4.54 4.61 12.44
CA GLY A 14 5.07 3.67 13.43
C GLY A 14 4.38 3.79 14.79
N GLN A 15 4.24 5.01 15.31
CA GLN A 15 3.53 5.26 16.58
C GLN A 15 2.07 4.81 16.55
N MET A 16 1.37 5.02 15.43
CA MET A 16 0.02 4.51 15.24
C MET A 16 -0.02 2.98 15.34
N ALA A 17 0.91 2.26 14.69
CA ALA A 17 0.98 0.81 14.80
C ALA A 17 1.28 0.34 16.23
N LEU A 18 2.17 1.03 16.94
CA LEU A 18 2.51 0.71 18.34
C LEU A 18 1.31 0.84 19.29
N ALA A 19 0.34 1.70 18.97
CA ALA A 19 -0.93 1.81 19.70
C ALA A 19 -1.84 0.58 19.53
N HIS A 20 -1.52 -0.33 18.61
CA HIS A 20 -2.27 -1.57 18.34
C HIS A 20 -1.43 -2.84 18.65
N PRO A 21 -0.97 -3.05 19.89
CA PRO A 21 -0.03 -4.12 20.23
C PRO A 21 -0.61 -5.53 20.08
N LYS A 22 -1.94 -5.67 20.03
CA LYS A 22 -2.61 -6.97 19.87
C LYS A 22 -2.88 -7.34 18.41
N ALA A 23 -2.69 -6.41 17.48
CA ALA A 23 -2.91 -6.69 16.06
C ALA A 23 -1.80 -7.60 15.52
N ALA A 24 -2.16 -8.62 14.76
CA ALA A 24 -1.19 -9.46 14.05
C ALA A 24 -0.65 -8.73 12.80
N VAL A 25 -1.50 -7.95 12.13
CA VAL A 25 -1.15 -7.15 10.95
C VAL A 25 -1.73 -5.75 11.13
N VAL A 26 -0.94 -4.72 10.81
CA VAL A 26 -1.37 -3.32 10.74
C VAL A 26 -1.23 -2.87 9.29
N VAL A 27 -2.32 -2.39 8.69
CA VAL A 27 -2.34 -1.92 7.30
C VAL A 27 -2.50 -0.41 7.31
N PHE A 28 -1.64 0.28 6.57
CA PHE A 28 -1.68 1.71 6.42
C PHE A 28 -2.16 2.15 5.04
N PRO A 29 -2.73 3.36 4.94
CA PRO A 29 -3.13 3.93 3.66
C PRO A 29 -1.97 4.18 2.70
N GLU A 30 -2.34 4.40 1.44
CA GLU A 30 -1.42 4.78 0.37
C GLU A 30 -0.64 6.06 0.73
N THR A 31 0.66 6.06 0.39
CA THR A 31 1.59 7.19 0.58
C THR A 31 1.74 7.70 2.03
N ILE A 32 1.28 6.98 3.07
CA ILE A 32 1.40 7.45 4.47
C ILE A 32 2.85 7.78 4.86
N ALA A 33 3.82 7.01 4.37
CA ALA A 33 5.25 7.22 4.68
C ALA A 33 5.95 8.15 3.69
N GLY A 34 5.23 8.67 2.69
CA GLY A 34 5.81 9.52 1.67
C GLY A 34 6.84 8.79 0.80
N HIS A 35 7.93 9.49 0.45
CA HIS A 35 9.01 8.90 -0.35
C HIS A 35 9.82 7.89 0.47
N TRP A 36 10.04 6.70 -0.11
CA TRP A 36 10.78 5.60 0.50
C TRP A 36 12.30 5.79 0.42
N LEU A 37 12.79 6.83 1.10
CA LEU A 37 14.19 7.22 1.18
C LEU A 37 14.89 6.59 2.40
N PRO A 38 16.24 6.57 2.46
CA PRO A 38 16.97 5.97 3.57
C PRO A 38 16.56 6.51 4.96
N GLY A 39 16.24 7.80 5.06
CA GLY A 39 15.76 8.41 6.30
C GLY A 39 14.39 7.85 6.73
N THR A 40 13.44 7.78 5.79
CA THR A 40 12.10 7.21 6.00
C THR A 40 12.19 5.74 6.43
N GLN A 41 13.04 4.96 5.76
CA GLN A 41 13.30 3.55 6.07
C GLN A 41 13.85 3.38 7.49
N ALA A 42 14.90 4.14 7.84
CA ALA A 42 15.50 4.07 9.16
C ALA A 42 14.53 4.49 10.27
N ALA A 43 13.76 5.55 10.03
CA ALA A 43 12.76 6.04 10.97
C ALA A 43 11.68 4.98 11.24
N LEU A 44 11.07 4.42 10.19
CA LEU A 44 10.03 3.41 10.37
C LEU A 44 10.58 2.12 10.97
N TYR A 45 11.79 1.70 10.59
CA TYR A 45 12.42 0.53 11.16
C TYR A 45 12.70 0.70 12.65
N ASN A 46 13.14 1.89 13.09
CA ASN A 46 13.34 2.18 14.51
C ASN A 46 12.04 2.08 15.31
N GLU A 47 10.91 2.56 14.77
CA GLU A 47 9.59 2.36 15.39
C GLU A 47 9.19 0.88 15.40
N TYR A 48 9.43 0.17 14.30
CA TYR A 48 9.12 -1.25 14.16
C TYR A 48 9.87 -2.14 15.17
N GLN A 49 11.08 -1.75 15.59
CA GLN A 49 11.81 -2.46 16.64
C GLN A 49 11.21 -2.27 18.04
N GLN A 50 10.35 -1.27 18.26
CA GLN A 50 9.80 -0.94 19.60
C GLN A 50 8.48 -1.68 19.91
N ARG A 51 7.75 -2.14 18.91
CA ARG A 51 7.54 -3.57 18.77
C ARG A 51 7.14 -4.44 19.97
N PRO A 52 6.02 -4.27 20.70
CA PRO A 52 5.68 -5.20 21.78
C PRO A 52 5.32 -6.61 21.26
N ASN A 53 4.61 -6.69 20.13
CA ASN A 53 4.28 -7.95 19.46
C ASN A 53 5.36 -8.32 18.44
N THR A 54 6.26 -9.21 18.84
CA THR A 54 7.44 -9.59 18.03
C THR A 54 7.09 -10.24 16.69
N VAL A 55 5.85 -10.73 16.50
CA VAL A 55 5.38 -11.34 15.24
C VAL A 55 4.48 -10.42 14.41
N GLN A 56 4.24 -9.18 14.84
CA GLN A 56 3.38 -8.24 14.12
C GLN A 56 3.97 -7.85 12.75
N ILE A 57 3.12 -7.74 11.74
CA ILE A 57 3.46 -7.31 10.38
C ILE A 57 2.88 -5.92 10.11
N TRP A 58 3.65 -5.02 9.51
CA TRP A 58 3.19 -3.70 9.06
C TRP A 58 3.19 -3.64 7.53
N LEU A 59 2.07 -3.27 6.94
CA LEU A 59 1.93 -3.00 5.51
C LEU A 59 1.76 -1.51 5.28
N VAL A 60 2.76 -0.87 4.71
CA VAL A 60 2.93 0.59 4.74
C VAL A 60 2.91 1.15 3.33
N GLY A 61 1.96 2.04 3.04
CA GLY A 61 1.92 2.76 1.77
C GLY A 61 3.06 3.77 1.66
N ALA A 62 3.83 3.68 0.57
CA ALA A 62 4.97 4.55 0.30
C ALA A 62 5.24 4.73 -1.19
N VAL A 63 5.93 5.81 -1.54
CA VAL A 63 6.41 6.08 -2.90
C VAL A 63 7.83 5.54 -3.05
N THR A 64 7.99 4.40 -3.70
CA THR A 64 9.31 3.78 -3.90
C THR A 64 10.03 4.35 -5.12
N PRO A 65 11.34 4.69 -5.01
CA PRO A 65 12.11 5.21 -6.12
C PRO A 65 12.49 4.11 -7.12
N GLY A 66 12.65 4.50 -8.38
CA GLY A 66 13.16 3.66 -9.46
C GLY A 66 14.16 4.36 -10.35
N LYS A 67 14.68 3.62 -11.33
CA LYS A 67 15.67 4.16 -12.29
C LYS A 67 15.11 5.29 -13.17
N LYS A 68 13.82 5.22 -13.52
CA LYS A 68 13.15 6.16 -14.44
C LYS A 68 11.81 6.68 -13.91
N HIS A 69 11.19 5.89 -13.03
CA HIS A 69 9.85 6.10 -12.53
C HIS A 69 9.86 5.93 -11.01
N ARG A 70 8.82 6.45 -10.38
CA ARG A 70 8.45 6.13 -9.00
C ARG A 70 7.23 5.23 -9.01
N TRP A 71 6.94 4.56 -7.90
CA TRP A 71 5.76 3.72 -7.77
C TRP A 71 5.10 3.96 -6.43
N ASP A 72 3.77 4.04 -6.43
CA ASP A 72 3.02 3.80 -5.21
C ASP A 72 3.09 2.32 -4.92
N SER A 73 3.50 2.01 -3.71
CA SER A 73 3.85 0.68 -3.27
C SER A 73 3.35 0.45 -1.87
N VAL A 74 3.17 -0.82 -1.53
CA VAL A 74 3.05 -1.27 -0.15
C VAL A 74 4.36 -1.95 0.25
N VAL A 75 4.93 -1.49 1.36
CA VAL A 75 6.17 -2.02 1.95
C VAL A 75 5.82 -2.77 3.22
N GLU A 76 6.27 -4.00 3.30
CA GLU A 76 6.14 -4.89 4.44
C GLU A 76 7.34 -4.72 5.39
N TYR A 77 7.03 -4.59 6.69
CA TYR A 77 7.93 -4.96 7.77
C TYR A 77 7.35 -6.15 8.52
N ALA A 78 8.13 -7.22 8.59
CA ALA A 78 7.80 -8.46 9.27
C ALA A 78 9.03 -8.98 10.04
N PRO A 79 8.90 -9.95 10.95
CA PRO A 79 10.03 -10.50 11.67
C PRO A 79 11.09 -11.02 10.70
N GLY A 80 12.35 -10.58 10.87
CA GLY A 80 13.46 -10.94 9.98
C GLY A 80 13.59 -10.05 8.73
N VAL A 81 12.64 -9.13 8.47
CA VAL A 81 12.81 -8.11 7.43
C VAL A 81 13.76 -7.03 7.92
N GLY A 82 14.76 -6.72 7.09
CA GLY A 82 15.78 -5.72 7.40
C GLY A 82 15.29 -4.26 7.30
N PRO A 83 16.19 -3.28 7.52
CA PRO A 83 15.84 -1.87 7.63
C PRO A 83 15.16 -1.26 6.40
N VAL A 84 15.35 -1.83 5.21
CA VAL A 84 14.81 -1.30 3.95
C VAL A 84 13.34 -1.68 3.73
N GLY A 85 12.82 -2.64 4.51
CA GLY A 85 11.51 -3.24 4.26
C GLY A 85 11.51 -4.15 3.03
N HIS A 86 10.38 -4.80 2.78
CA HIS A 86 10.16 -5.65 1.61
C HIS A 86 8.99 -5.11 0.78
N ILE A 87 9.21 -4.77 -0.49
CA ILE A 87 8.13 -4.26 -1.36
C ILE A 87 7.24 -5.44 -1.76
N VAL A 88 5.99 -5.43 -1.31
CA VAL A 88 5.03 -6.53 -1.54
C VAL A 88 3.99 -6.21 -2.61
N ALA A 89 3.81 -4.94 -2.97
CA ALA A 89 2.91 -4.53 -4.04
C ALA A 89 3.37 -3.22 -4.67
N ARG A 90 2.97 -3.00 -5.93
CA ARG A 90 3.18 -1.76 -6.69
C ARG A 90 2.02 -1.56 -7.63
N THR A 91 1.46 -0.35 -7.65
CA THR A 91 0.26 -0.04 -8.43
C THR A 91 0.31 -0.61 -9.86
N ALA A 92 -0.77 -1.32 -10.21
CA ALA A 92 -0.94 -1.92 -11.53
C ALA A 92 -0.95 -0.85 -12.61
N PHE A 93 -1.76 0.19 -12.39
CA PHE A 93 -1.88 1.32 -13.30
C PHE A 93 -2.27 2.60 -12.55
N PRO A 94 -1.38 3.59 -12.46
CA PRO A 94 -1.72 4.86 -11.82
C PRO A 94 -2.71 5.66 -12.67
N VAL A 95 -3.63 6.42 -12.05
CA VAL A 95 -3.68 7.89 -12.31
C VAL A 95 -3.38 8.39 -13.72
N PRO A 96 -4.12 8.11 -14.81
CA PRO A 96 -3.75 8.59 -16.13
C PRO A 96 -3.62 10.11 -16.19
N VAL A 97 -2.65 10.61 -16.96
CA VAL A 97 -2.33 12.04 -17.15
C VAL A 97 -1.73 12.71 -15.91
N SER A 98 -2.25 12.45 -14.72
CA SER A 98 -1.79 13.08 -13.47
C SER A 98 -0.55 12.41 -12.89
N MET A 99 -0.63 11.10 -12.63
CA MET A 99 0.44 10.30 -12.02
C MET A 99 1.23 9.55 -13.09
N TRP A 100 0.52 8.89 -14.01
CA TRP A 100 1.09 8.19 -15.15
C TRP A 100 1.00 9.05 -16.41
N ALA A 101 2.15 9.36 -17.01
CA ALA A 101 2.22 10.03 -18.30
C ALA A 101 3.41 9.48 -19.09
N PRO A 102 3.20 8.71 -20.18
CA PRO A 102 4.27 8.01 -20.90
C PRO A 102 5.22 8.98 -21.61
N TRP A 103 4.82 10.22 -21.84
CA TRP A 103 5.62 11.28 -22.44
C TRP A 103 6.48 12.07 -21.45
N ALA A 104 6.30 11.89 -20.14
CA ALA A 104 6.99 12.69 -19.11
C ALA A 104 7.96 11.84 -18.27
N LYS A 105 9.10 12.45 -17.91
CA LYS A 105 10.08 11.86 -16.98
C LYS A 105 9.63 12.03 -15.53
N ASP A 106 10.14 11.17 -14.64
CA ASP A 106 9.82 11.20 -13.20
C ASP A 106 8.31 11.13 -12.87
N ARG A 107 7.60 10.31 -13.65
CA ARG A 107 6.20 9.96 -13.43
C ARG A 107 6.06 8.57 -12.83
N TYR A 108 4.88 8.29 -12.30
CA TYR A 108 4.57 6.99 -11.77
C TYR A 108 4.61 5.93 -12.88
N GLY A 109 5.21 4.79 -12.57
CA GLY A 109 5.23 3.64 -13.47
C GLY A 109 3.98 2.79 -13.30
N ALA A 110 3.61 2.06 -14.35
CA ALA A 110 2.59 1.02 -14.32
C ALA A 110 3.27 -0.35 -14.37
N THR A 111 2.88 -1.27 -13.48
CA THR A 111 3.38 -2.66 -13.52
C THR A 111 2.59 -3.51 -14.50
N TRP A 112 1.37 -3.10 -14.87
CA TRP A 112 0.44 -3.79 -15.79
C TRP A 112 -0.05 -5.17 -15.32
N TYR A 113 0.48 -5.68 -14.21
CA TYR A 113 0.12 -6.95 -13.61
C TYR A 113 0.36 -6.87 -12.10
N GLU A 114 -0.65 -7.21 -11.30
CA GLU A 114 -0.55 -7.21 -9.84
C GLU A 114 -0.47 -8.65 -9.30
N PRO A 115 0.73 -9.11 -8.88
CA PRO A 115 0.88 -10.45 -8.34
C PRO A 115 0.32 -10.56 -6.91
N VAL A 116 -0.36 -11.67 -6.62
CA VAL A 116 -0.64 -12.08 -5.24
C VAL A 116 0.66 -12.40 -4.51
N THR A 117 0.84 -11.83 -3.33
CA THR A 117 1.99 -12.07 -2.46
C THR A 117 1.61 -12.88 -1.22
N LYS A 118 2.60 -13.51 -0.57
CA LYS A 118 2.37 -14.23 0.68
C LYS A 118 2.76 -13.36 1.86
N ILE A 119 1.79 -13.00 2.69
CA ILE A 119 1.99 -12.16 3.87
C ILE A 119 1.35 -12.88 5.06
N GLY A 120 2.13 -13.12 6.12
CA GLY A 120 1.63 -13.84 7.31
C GLY A 120 1.05 -15.22 7.01
N GLY A 121 1.50 -15.90 5.94
CA GLY A 121 0.99 -17.19 5.49
C GLY A 121 -0.24 -17.13 4.58
N GLN A 122 -0.87 -15.96 4.43
CA GLN A 122 -2.05 -15.75 3.59
C GLN A 122 -1.65 -15.28 2.19
N ARG A 123 -2.47 -15.63 1.19
CA ARG A 123 -2.36 -15.11 -0.17
C ARG A 123 -3.06 -13.77 -0.24
N VAL A 124 -2.29 -12.70 -0.35
CA VAL A 124 -2.77 -11.33 -0.33
C VAL A 124 -2.72 -10.71 -1.72
N PHE A 125 -3.87 -10.22 -2.18
CA PHE A 125 -3.95 -9.33 -3.33
C PHE A 125 -4.01 -7.88 -2.83
N THR A 126 -3.15 -7.01 -3.34
CA THR A 126 -3.10 -5.61 -2.90
C THR A 126 -3.62 -4.71 -4.01
N ALA A 127 -4.65 -3.92 -3.76
CA ALA A 127 -5.22 -2.97 -4.72
C ALA A 127 -4.97 -1.53 -4.24
N ILE A 128 -4.18 -0.76 -4.99
CA ILE A 128 -3.79 0.59 -4.60
C ILE A 128 -4.65 1.61 -5.35
N CYS A 129 -5.49 2.35 -4.61
CA CYS A 129 -6.22 3.52 -5.09
C CYS A 129 -6.97 3.23 -6.39
N TYR A 130 -6.55 3.86 -7.49
CA TYR A 130 -7.15 3.71 -8.82
C TYR A 130 -7.21 2.28 -9.34
N ASP A 131 -6.32 1.37 -8.89
CA ASP A 131 -6.39 -0.06 -9.21
C ASP A 131 -7.75 -0.66 -8.84
N GLN A 132 -8.39 -0.14 -7.79
CA GLN A 132 -9.70 -0.58 -7.32
C GLN A 132 -10.83 -0.24 -8.32
N ALA A 133 -10.62 0.68 -9.27
CA ALA A 133 -11.58 1.01 -10.31
C ALA A 133 -11.42 0.17 -11.59
N LEU A 134 -10.33 -0.62 -11.70
CA LEU A 134 -9.92 -1.23 -12.96
C LEU A 134 -10.35 -2.69 -13.05
N SER A 135 -11.29 -2.98 -13.95
CA SER A 135 -11.86 -4.33 -14.05
C SER A 135 -10.83 -5.42 -14.37
N TRP A 136 -9.79 -5.14 -15.17
CA TRP A 136 -8.79 -6.17 -15.48
C TRP A 136 -7.94 -6.56 -14.26
N VAL A 137 -7.66 -5.60 -13.36
CA VAL A 137 -6.92 -5.83 -12.12
C VAL A 137 -7.72 -6.80 -11.23
N TRP A 138 -9.04 -6.63 -11.18
CA TRP A 138 -9.91 -7.57 -10.48
C TRP A 138 -9.99 -8.95 -11.15
N LEU A 139 -9.97 -9.00 -12.48
CA LEU A 139 -9.91 -10.28 -13.20
C LEU A 139 -8.60 -11.04 -12.92
N GLU A 140 -7.47 -10.32 -12.81
CA GLU A 140 -6.20 -10.90 -12.36
C GLU A 140 -6.31 -11.46 -10.93
N ALA A 141 -6.97 -10.74 -10.02
CA ALA A 141 -7.21 -11.22 -8.65
C ALA A 141 -8.05 -12.51 -8.66
N VAL A 142 -9.15 -12.54 -9.41
CA VAL A 142 -10.03 -13.72 -9.54
C VAL A 142 -9.23 -14.94 -10.01
N TRP A 143 -8.38 -14.76 -11.02
CA TRP A 143 -7.53 -15.84 -11.54
C TRP A 143 -6.53 -16.33 -10.47
N GLN A 144 -5.97 -15.41 -9.71
CA GLN A 144 -4.96 -15.72 -8.71
C GLN A 144 -5.56 -16.30 -7.42
N ARG A 145 -6.85 -16.14 -7.12
CA ARG A 145 -7.55 -16.70 -5.94
C ARG A 145 -6.89 -16.32 -4.60
N PRO A 146 -6.91 -15.03 -4.22
CA PRO A 146 -6.39 -14.56 -2.93
C PRO A 146 -7.30 -14.99 -1.77
N ASP A 147 -6.71 -15.11 -0.58
CA ASP A 147 -7.44 -15.33 0.66
C ASP A 147 -7.92 -13.99 1.24
N VAL A 148 -7.12 -12.93 1.05
CA VAL A 148 -7.38 -11.58 1.57
C VAL A 148 -7.04 -10.53 0.52
N ILE A 149 -7.86 -9.49 0.46
CA ILE A 149 -7.63 -8.29 -0.32
C ILE A 149 -7.24 -7.15 0.62
N VAL A 150 -6.11 -6.52 0.34
CA VAL A 150 -5.65 -5.30 1.01
C VAL A 150 -5.87 -4.13 0.05
N ALA A 151 -6.82 -3.26 0.37
CA ALA A 151 -7.12 -2.08 -0.42
C ALA A 151 -6.61 -0.83 0.29
N THR A 152 -5.69 -0.10 -0.35
CA THR A 152 -5.10 1.11 0.22
C THR A 152 -5.34 2.30 -0.70
N SER A 153 -5.86 3.41 -0.17
CA SER A 153 -6.16 4.59 -1.00
C SER A 153 -5.74 5.91 -0.35
N ASN A 154 -5.40 6.90 -1.18
CA ASN A 154 -5.18 8.28 -0.80
C ASN A 154 -6.13 9.21 -1.57
N VAL A 155 -7.27 9.57 -0.94
CA VAL A 155 -8.39 10.23 -1.62
C VAL A 155 -8.60 11.69 -1.20
N TRP A 156 -7.61 12.33 -0.57
CA TRP A 156 -7.68 13.74 -0.16
C TRP A 156 -8.15 14.67 -1.30
N TRP A 157 -7.68 14.41 -2.52
CA TRP A 157 -7.98 15.18 -3.73
C TRP A 157 -9.41 14.96 -4.27
N ALA A 158 -10.04 13.84 -3.89
CA ALA A 158 -11.35 13.40 -4.36
C ALA A 158 -12.40 13.34 -3.23
N SER A 159 -12.09 13.86 -2.05
CA SER A 159 -12.90 13.78 -0.83
C SER A 159 -14.34 14.30 -0.96
N ARG A 160 -14.61 15.17 -1.94
CA ARG A 160 -15.94 15.73 -2.22
C ARG A 160 -16.63 15.12 -3.45
N THR A 161 -16.14 13.99 -3.93
CA THR A 161 -16.65 13.29 -5.11
C THR A 161 -17.17 11.90 -4.72
N GLY A 162 -17.79 11.18 -5.66
CA GLY A 162 -18.20 9.79 -5.45
C GLY A 162 -17.06 8.77 -5.53
N ILE A 163 -15.83 9.19 -5.85
CA ILE A 163 -14.70 8.26 -6.07
C ILE A 163 -14.42 7.37 -4.86
N PRO A 164 -14.34 7.87 -3.60
CA PRO A 164 -14.07 7.01 -2.45
C PRO A 164 -15.13 5.92 -2.24
N ALA A 165 -16.40 6.24 -2.48
CA ALA A 165 -17.50 5.28 -2.38
C ALA A 165 -17.41 4.23 -3.49
N ILE A 166 -17.09 4.64 -4.73
CA ILE A 166 -16.90 3.71 -5.85
C ILE A 166 -15.75 2.73 -5.59
N GLU A 167 -14.60 3.22 -5.09
CA GLU A 167 -13.46 2.37 -4.72
C GLU A 167 -13.83 1.29 -3.69
N GLU A 168 -14.55 1.72 -2.65
CA GLU A 168 -15.00 0.85 -1.55
C GLU A 168 -16.02 -0.17 -2.03
N GLU A 169 -17.11 0.28 -2.68
CA GLU A 169 -18.18 -0.60 -3.16
C GLU A 169 -17.66 -1.60 -4.21
N ASN A 170 -16.78 -1.17 -5.11
CA ASN A 170 -16.21 -2.05 -6.12
C ASN A 170 -15.31 -3.11 -5.46
N THR A 171 -14.42 -2.69 -4.55
CA THR A 171 -13.56 -3.63 -3.81
C THR A 171 -14.39 -4.66 -3.04
N ASP A 172 -15.43 -4.20 -2.32
CA ASP A 172 -16.34 -5.07 -1.57
C ASP A 172 -17.05 -6.07 -2.47
N ALA A 173 -17.54 -5.63 -3.64
CA ALA A 173 -18.23 -6.50 -4.59
C ALA A 173 -17.30 -7.62 -5.11
N TRP A 174 -16.07 -7.27 -5.50
CA TRP A 174 -15.09 -8.25 -5.98
C TRP A 174 -14.61 -9.18 -4.88
N ALA A 175 -14.37 -8.67 -3.67
CA ALA A 175 -14.01 -9.49 -2.50
C ALA A 175 -15.08 -10.55 -2.22
N ARG A 176 -16.36 -10.15 -2.22
CA ARG A 176 -17.50 -11.06 -2.02
C ARG A 176 -17.60 -12.09 -3.14
N LEU A 177 -17.40 -11.69 -4.40
CA LEU A 177 -17.38 -12.63 -5.54
C LEU A 177 -16.29 -13.70 -5.39
N MET A 178 -15.12 -13.33 -4.89
CA MET A 178 -14.01 -14.26 -4.68
C MET A 178 -14.12 -15.07 -3.39
N GLY A 179 -14.99 -14.67 -2.46
CA GLY A 179 -15.02 -15.22 -1.10
C GLY A 179 -13.78 -14.84 -0.27
N ALA A 180 -13.11 -13.75 -0.63
CA ALA A 180 -11.90 -13.27 0.05
C ALA A 180 -12.24 -12.33 1.20
N GLY A 181 -11.42 -12.32 2.25
CA GLY A 181 -11.48 -11.28 3.29
C GLY A 181 -11.03 -9.93 2.74
N VAL A 182 -11.44 -8.82 3.36
CA VAL A 182 -11.06 -7.47 2.93
C VAL A 182 -10.54 -6.64 4.10
N VAL A 183 -9.45 -5.92 3.87
CA VAL A 183 -8.91 -4.91 4.78
C VAL A 183 -8.68 -3.63 3.98
N MET A 184 -9.30 -2.54 4.41
CA MET A 184 -9.19 -1.24 3.75
C MET A 184 -8.46 -0.25 4.64
N ALA A 185 -7.56 0.54 4.06
CA ALA A 185 -6.91 1.66 4.73
C ALA A 185 -6.92 2.90 3.83
N ARG A 186 -7.49 3.99 4.32
CA ARG A 186 -7.71 5.22 3.56
C ARG A 186 -7.12 6.42 4.29
N ASN A 187 -6.50 7.32 3.53
CA ASN A 187 -6.13 8.67 3.98
C ASN A 187 -6.94 9.69 3.17
N GLY A 188 -7.51 10.70 3.83
CA GLY A 188 -8.42 11.67 3.21
C GLY A 188 -9.04 12.63 4.20
#